data_AF-A0A6V7I7M3-F1
#
_entry.id   AF-A0A6V7I7M3-F1
#
_cell.length_a   1.000
_cell.length_b   1.000
_cell.length_c   1.000
_cell.angle_alpha   90.00
_cell.angle_beta   90.00
_cell.angle_gamma   90.00
#
_symmetry.space_group_name_H-M   'P 1'
#
loop_
_entity.id
_entity.type
_entity.pdbx_description
1 polymer ?
#
loop_
_entity_poly.entity_id
_entity_poly.type
_entity_poly.pdbx_seq_one_letter_code
_entity_poly.pdbx_strand_id
1 'polypeptide(L)' 'MEKLTQLGLLLLMCFQNGFTAELTSTIQTEKGLVQGQILKTIEKSIPYSAFKGIPYGKPPIGNLRFK' A
#
# COMPACT_ATOMS: atom_id res chain seq x y z
N MET A 1 0.25 -5.56 -31.15
CA MET A 1 0.75 -4.18 -30.92
C MET A 1 0.36 -3.67 -29.53
N GLU A 2 -0.90 -3.80 -29.11
CA GLU A 2 -1.43 -3.31 -27.82
C GLU A 2 -0.73 -3.85 -26.55
N LYS A 3 -0.41 -5.16 -26.51
CA LYS A 3 0.29 -5.78 -25.36
C LYS A 3 1.72 -5.27 -25.19
N LEU A 4 2.38 -4.93 -26.30
CA LEU A 4 3.77 -4.42 -26.28
C LEU A 4 3.80 -2.98 -25.76
N THR A 5 2.81 -2.16 -26.13
CA THR A 5 2.63 -0.81 -25.59
C THR A 5 2.25 -0.82 -24.10
N GLN A 6 1.42 -1.77 -23.65
CA GLN A 6 1.11 -1.92 -22.22
C GLN A 6 2.34 -2.35 -21.40
N LEU A 7 3.13 -3.28 -21.92
CA LEU A 7 4.37 -3.72 -21.27
C LEU A 7 5.39 -2.59 -21.18
N GLY A 8 5.53 -1.79 -22.25
CA GLY A 8 6.38 -0.60 -22.25
C GLY A 8 5.94 0.46 -21.24
N LEU A 9 4.63 0.69 -21.11
CA LEU A 9 4.06 1.61 -20.13
C LEU A 9 4.28 1.13 -18.67
N LEU A 10 4.12 -0.18 -18.43
CA LEU A 10 4.40 -0.79 -17.12
C LEU A 10 5.87 -0.62 -16.73
N LEU A 11 6.79 -0.89 -17.67
CA LEU A 11 8.22 -0.71 -17.46
C LEU A 11 8.56 0.76 -17.17
N LEU A 12 7.95 1.72 -17.88
CA LEU A 12 8.15 3.15 -17.64
C LEU A 12 7.70 3.60 -16.25
N MET A 13 6.59 3.05 -15.72
CA MET A 13 6.15 3.32 -14.34
C MET A 13 7.13 2.79 -13.30
N CYS A 14 7.79 1.66 -13.57
CA CYS A 14 8.81 1.10 -12.67
C CYS A 14 10.09 1.96 -12.57
N PHE A 15 10.39 2.77 -13.59
CA PHE A 15 11.59 3.63 -13.61
C PHE A 15 11.43 4.97 -12.87
N GLN A 16 10.23 5.32 -12.41
CA GLN A 16 10.03 6.50 -11.57
C GLN A 16 10.56 6.26 -10.15
N ASN A 17 11.87 6.48 -9.99
CA ASN A 17 12.55 6.45 -8.70
C ASN A 17 12.45 7.83 -8.05
N GLY A 18 11.75 7.93 -6.92
CA GLY A 18 11.78 9.12 -6.06
C GLY A 18 10.45 9.50 -5.42
N PHE A 19 9.71 8.55 -4.86
CA PHE A 19 8.62 8.91 -3.93
C PHE A 19 9.15 8.82 -2.49
N THR A 20 9.50 9.97 -1.90
CA THR A 20 9.80 10.05 -0.47
C THR A 20 8.47 10.04 0.29
N ALA A 21 8.13 8.90 0.87
CA ALA A 21 6.91 8.76 1.67
C ALA A 21 7.09 9.44 3.03
N GLU A 22 6.19 10.37 3.37
CA GLU A 22 6.06 10.87 4.74
C GLU A 22 5.43 9.76 5.59
N LEU A 23 6.10 9.35 6.67
CA LEU A 23 5.67 8.23 7.52
C LEU A 23 4.94 8.75 8.76
N THR A 24 3.97 7.98 9.24
CA THR A 24 3.36 8.24 10.55
C THR A 24 4.34 7.87 11.68
N SER A 25 4.03 8.29 12.90
CA SER A 25 4.56 7.59 14.08
C SER A 25 4.10 6.13 14.07
N THR A 26 4.87 5.27 14.72
CA THR A 26 4.46 3.89 14.97
C THR A 26 3.35 3.87 16.02
N ILE A 27 2.27 3.14 15.76
CA ILE A 27 1.14 3.00 16.70
C ILE A 27 1.03 1.54 17.16
N GLN A 28 0.58 1.35 18.40
CA GLN A 28 0.33 0.03 18.97
C GLN A 28 -1.10 -0.44 18.64
N THR A 29 -1.22 -1.64 18.11
CA THR A 29 -2.49 -2.37 17.97
C THR A 29 -2.53 -3.54 18.95
N GLU A 30 -3.68 -4.22 19.07
CA GLU A 30 -3.80 -5.46 19.85
C GLU A 30 -2.81 -6.55 19.41
N LYS A 31 -2.39 -6.54 18.14
CA LYS A 31 -1.52 -7.57 17.54
C LYS A 31 -0.08 -7.08 17.29
N GLY A 32 0.28 -5.91 17.80
CA GLY A 32 1.62 -5.33 17.70
C GLY A 32 1.67 -3.96 17.03
N LEU A 33 2.90 -3.51 16.77
CA LEU A 33 3.21 -2.19 16.23
C LEU A 33 2.96 -2.12 14.72
N VAL A 34 2.39 -1.02 14.24
CA VAL A 34 2.21 -0.74 12.81
C VAL A 34 2.63 0.70 12.48
N GLN A 35 3.13 0.91 11.26
CA GLN A 35 3.47 2.22 10.74
C GLN A 35 2.74 2.45 9.42
N GLY A 36 2.19 3.65 9.25
CA GLY A 36 1.48 4.08 8.05
C GLY A 36 2.23 5.18 7.31
N GLN A 37 1.56 5.74 6.30
CA GLN A 37 2.02 6.89 5.54
C GLN A 37 1.09 8.07 5.75
N ILE A 38 1.62 9.29 5.71
CA ILE A 38 0.82 10.51 5.58
C ILE A 38 0.57 10.74 4.09
N LEU A 39 -0.69 10.63 3.69
CA LEU A 39 -1.15 10.90 2.33
C LEU A 39 -2.01 12.15 2.30
N LYS A 40 -2.26 12.69 1.10
CA LYS A 40 -3.08 13.88 0.91
C LYS A 40 -4.28 13.57 0.01
N THR A 41 -5.45 14.13 0.33
CA THR A 41 -6.62 14.07 -0.56
C THR A 41 -6.33 14.80 -1.87
N ILE A 42 -6.89 14.35 -2.99
CA ILE A 42 -6.60 14.94 -4.31
C ILE A 42 -7.05 16.41 -4.40
N GLU A 43 -8.28 16.71 -3.98
CA GLU A 43 -8.87 18.04 -4.21
C GLU A 43 -8.29 19.12 -3.28
N LYS A 44 -8.26 18.85 -1.98
CA LYS A 44 -7.93 19.87 -0.95
C LYS A 44 -6.57 19.66 -0.31
N SER A 45 -5.80 18.68 -0.77
CA SER A 45 -4.50 18.31 -0.19
C SER A 45 -4.53 18.07 1.33
N ILE A 46 -5.68 17.64 1.87
CA ILE A 46 -5.85 17.41 3.31
C ILE A 46 -5.04 16.17 3.71
N PRO A 47 -4.11 16.28 4.69
CA PRO A 47 -3.32 15.16 5.14
C PRO A 47 -4.15 14.16 5.94
N TYR A 48 -3.89 12.87 5.74
CA TYR A 48 -4.48 11.79 6.51
C TYR A 48 -3.50 10.62 6.68
N SER A 49 -3.60 9.91 7.80
CA SER A 49 -2.81 8.72 8.07
C SER A 49 -3.41 7.51 7.36
N ALA A 50 -2.63 6.90 6.47
CA ALA A 50 -3.02 5.72 5.72
C ALA A 50 -2.27 4.48 6.21
N PHE A 51 -2.99 3.58 6.87
CA PHE A 51 -2.49 2.26 7.26
C PHE A 51 -3.11 1.20 6.34
N LYS A 52 -2.28 0.49 5.58
CA LYS A 52 -2.73 -0.48 4.56
C LYS A 52 -2.20 -1.87 4.88
N GLY A 53 -2.98 -2.90 4.56
CA GLY A 53 -2.53 -4.30 4.66
C GLY A 53 -2.36 -4.83 6.09
N ILE A 54 -2.97 -4.19 7.10
CA ILE A 54 -2.91 -4.69 8.49
C ILE A 54 -3.66 -6.04 8.55
N PRO A 55 -3.00 -7.14 8.98
CA PRO A 55 -3.62 -8.44 9.03
C PRO A 55 -4.65 -8.52 10.18
N TYR A 56 -5.91 -8.75 9.83
CA TYR A 56 -6.97 -8.96 10.82
C TYR A 56 -7.23 -10.44 11.14
N GLY A 57 -6.74 -11.36 10.30
CA GLY A 57 -6.88 -12.80 10.47
C GLY A 57 -5.69 -13.56 9.90
N LYS A 58 -5.66 -14.88 10.09
CA LYS A 58 -4.67 -15.74 9.42
C LYS A 58 -4.99 -15.79 7.91
N PRO A 59 -3.98 -15.78 7.02
CA PRO A 59 -4.22 -15.92 5.58
C PRO A 59 -5.07 -17.17 5.27
N PRO A 60 -6.18 -17.07 4.51
CA PRO A 60 -7.11 -18.17 4.25
C PRO A 60 -6.59 -19.11 3.15
N ILE A 61 -5.40 -19.65 3.36
CA ILE A 61 -4.67 -20.52 2.43
C ILE A 61 -4.57 -21.95 2.98
N GLY A 62 -4.31 -22.92 2.10
CA GLY A 62 -4.24 -24.34 2.47
C GLY A 62 -5.54 -24.82 3.11
N ASN A 63 -5.43 -25.45 4.28
CA ASN A 63 -6.58 -25.99 5.04
C ASN A 63 -7.52 -24.92 5.61
N LEU A 64 -7.10 -23.65 5.63
CA LEU A 64 -7.95 -22.51 6.01
C LEU A 64 -8.81 -22.01 4.84
N ARG A 65 -8.57 -22.50 3.62
CA ARG A 65 -9.40 -22.14 2.47
C ARG A 65 -10.81 -22.71 2.69
N PHE A 66 -11.82 -21.85 2.57
CA PHE A 66 -13.23 -22.19 2.81
C PHE A 66 -13.54 -22.60 4.26
N LYS A 67 -12.83 -22.02 5.24
CA LYS A 67 -13.09 -22.15 6.68
C LYS A 67 -13.43 -20.81 7.30
#